data_AF-T1CNR4-F1
#
_entry.id   AF-T1CNR4-F1
#
_cell.length_a   1.000
_cell.length_b   1.000
_cell.length_c   1.000
_cell.angle_alpha   90.00
_cell.angle_beta   90.00
_cell.angle_gamma   90.00
#
_symmetry.space_group_name_H-M   'P 1'
#
loop_
_entity.id
_entity.type
_entity.pdbx_description
1 polymer ?
#
loop_
_entity_poly.entity_id
_entity_poly.type
_entity_poly.pdbx_seq_one_letter_code
_entity_poly.pdbx_strand_id
1 'polypeptide(L)'
;SVTYSWQSKYLAGGYVAGAPSVMVAPWAELDFDATYQFSHHFSVSFDALNLLDSTYKEYAEGNPTEIYARYKSGREYLARLNYKF
;
A
#
# COMPACT_ATOMS: atom_id res chain seq x y z
N SER A 1 4.83 -10.53 -10.97
CA SER A 1 5.91 -9.55 -10.97
C SER A 1 6.34 -9.25 -9.53
N VAL A 2 7.36 -8.41 -9.35
CA VAL A 2 7.71 -7.85 -8.03
C VAL A 2 7.67 -6.34 -8.18
N THR A 3 6.95 -5.66 -7.31
CA THR A 3 6.77 -4.20 -7.37
C THR A 3 7.21 -3.59 -6.06
N TYR A 4 8.11 -2.62 -6.13
CA TYR A 4 8.51 -1.80 -4.99
C TYR A 4 8.03 -0.36 -5.22
N SER A 5 7.07 0.07 -4.43
CA SER A 5 6.49 1.41 -4.46
C SER A 5 7.07 2.25 -3.33
N TRP A 6 7.52 3.46 -3.61
CA TRP A 6 8.05 4.37 -2.58
C TRP A 6 7.51 5.78 -2.77
N GLN A 7 7.20 6.43 -1.66
CA GLN A 7 6.74 7.81 -1.62
C GLN A 7 7.50 8.56 -0.52
N SER A 8 8.12 9.68 -0.89
CA SER A 8 8.71 10.62 0.06
C SER A 8 7.61 11.29 0.90
N LYS A 9 8.00 12.02 1.95
CA LYS A 9 7.04 12.83 2.71
C LYS A 9 6.34 13.85 1.80
N TYR A 10 5.05 14.08 2.01
CA TYR A 10 4.29 15.08 1.24
C TYR A 10 3.17 15.72 2.09
N LEU A 11 2.74 16.90 1.68
CA LEU A 11 1.60 17.61 2.27
C LEU A 11 0.30 16.95 1.78
N ALA A 12 -0.57 16.55 2.70
CA ALA A 12 -1.83 15.86 2.43
C ALA A 12 -3.07 16.65 2.88
N GLY A 13 -2.90 17.75 3.62
CA GLY A 13 -4.00 18.55 4.13
C GLY A 13 -3.57 19.93 4.62
N GLY A 14 -4.53 20.73 5.06
CA GLY A 14 -4.31 22.13 5.46
C GLY A 14 -4.55 23.16 4.34
N TYR A 15 -5.24 22.78 3.27
CA TYR A 15 -5.50 23.66 2.12
C TYR A 15 -6.59 24.72 2.37
N VAL A 16 -7.28 24.66 3.52
CA VAL A 16 -8.34 25.60 3.91
C VAL A 16 -7.81 26.54 5.00
N ALA A 17 -8.14 27.82 4.91
CA ALA A 17 -7.70 28.82 5.88
C ALA A 17 -8.10 28.42 7.32
N GLY A 18 -7.10 28.32 8.20
CA GLY A 18 -7.27 27.92 9.60
C GLY A 18 -7.23 26.41 9.87
N ALA A 19 -7.17 25.56 8.84
CA ALA A 19 -6.94 24.13 9.04
C ALA A 19 -5.44 23.86 9.27
N PRO A 20 -5.07 22.98 10.22
CA PRO A 20 -3.69 22.62 10.44
C PRO A 20 -3.12 21.88 9.22
N SER A 21 -1.89 22.20 8.83
CA SER A 21 -1.15 21.46 7.80
C SER A 21 -0.93 20.01 8.23
N VAL A 22 -1.28 19.07 7.34
CA VAL A 22 -1.13 17.63 7.55
C VAL A 22 -0.09 17.08 6.61
N MET A 23 0.91 16.39 7.16
CA MET A 23 1.98 15.73 6.42
C MET A 23 1.80 14.22 6.47
N VAL A 24 2.04 13.55 5.34
CA VAL A 24 2.20 12.10 5.30
C VAL A 24 3.68 11.75 5.45
N ALA A 25 3.98 10.82 6.34
CA ALA A 25 5.32 10.28 6.54
C ALA A 25 5.77 9.47 5.33
N PRO A 26 7.10 9.39 5.04
CA PRO A 26 7.57 8.56 3.95
C PRO A 26 7.21 7.10 4.19
N TRP A 27 6.84 6.41 3.12
CA TRP A 27 6.45 5.00 3.16
C TRP A 27 6.98 4.26 1.93
N ALA A 28 7.04 2.94 2.04
CA ALA A 28 7.37 2.05 0.95
C ALA A 28 6.48 0.81 1.01
N GLU A 29 6.17 0.20 -0.12
CA GLU A 29 5.38 -1.03 -0.19
C GLU A 29 6.05 -2.01 -1.16
N LEU A 30 6.07 -3.29 -0.80
CA LEU A 30 6.58 -4.36 -1.63
C LEU A 30 5.44 -5.33 -1.92
N ASP A 31 5.14 -5.51 -3.19
CA ASP A 31 4.11 -6.41 -3.66
C ASP A 31 4.70 -7.49 -4.56
N PHE A 32 4.04 -8.64 -4.57
CA PHE A 32 4.37 -9.78 -5.40
C PHE A 32 3.11 -10.32 -6.05
N ASP A 33 3.19 -10.63 -7.34
CA ASP A 33 2.16 -11.39 -8.03
C ASP A 33 2.82 -12.51 -8.87
N ALA A 34 2.13 -13.63 -9.03
CA ALA A 34 2.54 -14.67 -9.94
C ALA A 34 1.31 -15.36 -10.51
N THR A 35 1.35 -15.71 -11.79
CA THR A 35 0.33 -16.52 -12.43
C THR A 35 0.99 -17.63 -13.23
N TYR A 36 0.46 -18.84 -13.10
CA TYR A 36 0.95 -20.01 -13.81
C TYR A 36 -0.21 -20.76 -14.46
N GLN A 37 -0.14 -20.91 -15.78
CA GLN A 37 -1.07 -21.72 -16.56
C GLN A 37 -0.54 -23.15 -16.63
N PHE A 38 -1.23 -24.09 -15.97
CA PHE A 38 -0.80 -25.49 -15.87
C PHE A 38 -1.53 -26.43 -16.84
N SER A 39 -2.50 -25.93 -17.61
CA SER A 39 -3.15 -26.66 -18.71
C SER A 39 -3.71 -25.70 -19.76
N HIS A 40 -4.37 -26.16 -20.83
CA HIS A 40 -5.03 -25.25 -21.78
C HIS A 40 -6.22 -24.48 -21.18
N HIS A 41 -6.82 -25.01 -20.11
CA HIS A 41 -8.05 -24.47 -19.53
C HIS A 41 -7.85 -23.87 -18.13
N PHE A 42 -6.79 -24.22 -17.40
CA PHE A 42 -6.60 -23.80 -16.01
C PHE A 42 -5.30 -23.03 -15.75
N SER A 43 -5.42 -21.94 -14.98
CA SER A 43 -4.30 -21.26 -14.33
C SER A 43 -4.55 -21.04 -12.84
N VAL A 44 -3.45 -20.91 -12.10
CA VAL A 44 -3.44 -20.44 -10.72
C VAL A 44 -2.76 -19.07 -10.67
N SER A 45 -3.30 -18.16 -9.88
CA SER A 45 -2.69 -16.86 -9.57
C SER A 45 -2.49 -16.75 -8.07
N PHE A 46 -1.40 -16.10 -7.67
CA PHE A 46 -1.08 -15.76 -6.31
C PHE A 46 -0.65 -14.30 -6.22
N ASP A 47 -1.21 -13.57 -5.26
CA ASP A 47 -0.93 -12.17 -5.01
C ASP A 47 -0.57 -12.02 -3.53
N ALA A 48 0.50 -11.28 -3.26
CA ALA A 48 0.92 -10.90 -1.92
C ALA A 48 1.15 -9.39 -1.89
N LEU A 49 0.34 -8.70 -1.10
CA LEU A 49 0.33 -7.25 -1.00
C LEU A 49 0.94 -6.80 0.32
N ASN A 50 1.61 -5.64 0.27
CA ASN A 50 2.22 -4.98 1.41
C ASN A 50 3.11 -5.91 2.24
N LEU A 51 4.04 -6.61 1.59
CA LEU A 51 5.00 -7.53 2.22
C LEU A 51 5.93 -6.85 3.24
N LEU A 52 6.05 -5.52 3.22
CA LEU A 52 6.79 -4.77 4.24
C LEU A 52 5.95 -4.46 5.49
N ASP A 53 4.65 -4.72 5.45
CA ASP A 53 3.70 -4.42 6.53
C ASP A 53 3.66 -2.92 6.90
N SER A 54 3.75 -2.09 5.86
CA SER A 54 3.86 -0.65 5.98
C SER A 54 2.61 -0.01 6.56
N THR A 55 2.86 1.02 7.36
CA THR A 55 1.82 1.85 7.99
C THR A 55 2.00 3.28 7.51
N TYR A 56 0.96 3.81 6.87
CA TYR A 56 0.89 5.17 6.38
C TYR A 56 0.51 6.06 7.58
N LYS A 57 1.30 7.09 7.85
CA LYS A 57 1.11 7.95 9.03
C LYS A 57 0.93 9.39 8.61
N GLU A 58 -0.11 10.02 9.14
CA GLU A 58 -0.37 11.45 9.01
C GLU A 58 -0.04 12.17 10.31
N TYR A 59 0.61 13.32 10.23
CA TYR A 59 1.05 14.11 11.38
C TYR A 59 0.99 15.62 11.11
N ALA A 60 1.02 16.42 12.17
CA ALA A 60 1.05 17.87 12.07
C ALA A 60 2.36 18.38 11.44
N GLU A 61 2.29 19.28 10.46
CA GLU A 61 3.50 19.88 9.87
C GLU A 61 4.37 20.54 10.95
N GLY A 62 5.67 20.23 10.94
CA GLY A 62 6.61 20.72 11.96
C GLY A 62 6.59 19.95 13.30
N ASN A 63 5.60 19.08 13.54
CA ASN A 63 5.53 18.25 14.75
C ASN A 63 5.22 16.77 14.43
N PRO A 64 6.24 15.95 14.09
CA PRO A 64 6.08 14.52 13.78
C PRO A 64 5.54 13.64 14.91
N THR A 65 5.49 14.15 16.14
CA THR A 65 4.96 13.41 17.29
C THR A 65 3.45 13.54 17.45
N GLU A 66 2.86 14.56 16.83
CA GLU A 66 1.43 14.80 16.80
C GLU A 66 0.81 14.05 15.62
N ILE A 67 0.40 12.80 15.87
CA ILE A 67 -0.19 11.91 14.87
C ILE A 67 -1.68 12.18 14.75
N TYR A 68 -2.14 12.43 13.52
CA TYR A 68 -3.57 12.58 13.21
C TYR A 68 -4.21 11.26 12.78
N ALA A 69 -3.53 10.48 11.93
CA ALA A 69 -4.06 9.22 11.45
C ALA A 69 -2.97 8.17 11.19
N ARG A 70 -3.39 6.90 11.23
CA ARG A 70 -2.58 5.75 10.82
C ARG A 70 -3.43 4.83 9.95
N TYR A 71 -3.02 4.60 8.72
CA TYR A 71 -3.67 3.67 7.80
C TYR A 71 -2.78 2.45 7.55
N LYS A 72 -3.39 1.27 7.56
CA LYS A 72 -2.70 -0.01 7.36
C LYS A 72 -3.68 -1.04 6.80
N SER A 73 -3.40 -1.53 5.59
CA SER A 73 -4.01 -2.75 5.03
C SER A 73 -3.41 -4.02 5.68
N GLY A 74 -2.13 -3.96 6.07
CA GLY A 74 -1.37 -5.11 6.55
C GLY A 74 -0.91 -6.01 5.40
N ARG A 75 -0.25 -7.13 5.71
CA ARG A 75 0.14 -8.14 4.71
C ARG A 75 -1.10 -8.92 4.27
N GLU A 76 -1.41 -8.90 2.98
CA GLU A 76 -2.55 -9.63 2.41
C GLU A 76 -2.10 -10.66 1.39
N TYR A 77 -2.74 -11.83 1.37
CA TYR A 77 -2.44 -12.92 0.44
C TYR A 77 -3.71 -13.42 -0.22
N LEU A 78 -3.68 -13.58 -1.55
CA LEU A 78 -4.80 -14.06 -2.33
C LEU A 78 -4.34 -15.15 -3.29
N ALA A 79 -5.04 -16.28 -3.29
CA ALA A 79 -4.86 -17.35 -4.26
C ALA A 79 -6.14 -17.49 -5.10
N ARG A 80 -5.99 -17.59 -6.42
CA ARG A 80 -7.11 -17.74 -7.36
C ARG A 80 -6.86 -18.91 -8.30
N LEU A 81 -7.90 -19.71 -8.57
CA LEU A 81 -7.93 -20.70 -9.64
C LEU A 81 -8.84 -20.17 -10.75
N ASN A 82 -8.32 -20.10 -11.98
CA ASN A 82 -9.05 -19.60 -13.13
C ASN A 82 -9.30 -20.75 -14.13
N TYR A 83 -10.50 -20.78 -14.71
CA TYR A 83 -10.90 -21.70 -15.78
C TYR A 83 -11.29 -20.92 -17.04
N LYS A 84 -10.80 -21.36 -18.20
CA LYS A 84 -11.13 -20.84 -19.53
C LYS A 84 -11.81 -21.94 -20.35
N PHE A 85 -12.97 -21.61 -20.93
CA PHE A 85 -13.76 -22.46 -21.84
C PHE A 85 -13.40 -22.25 -23.30
#